data_AF-A0AA37SZQ2-F1
#
_entry.id   AF-A0AA37SZQ2-F1
#
_cell.length_a   1.000
_cell.length_b   1.000
_cell.length_c   1.000
_cell.angle_alpha   90.00
_cell.angle_beta   90.00
_cell.angle_gamma   90.00
#
_symmetry.space_group_name_H-M   'P 1'
#
loop_
_entity.id
_entity.type
_entity.pdbx_description
1 polymer ?
#
loop_
_entity_poly.entity_id
_entity_poly.type
_entity_poly.pdbx_seq_one_letter_code
_entity_poly.pdbx_strand_id
1 'polypeptide(L)'
;MNFVKYLPLALSLLSCVASAQESICYGTTSNGKLENGVNLPSSGKNYVEYSTVARLAGRTYVHSQVKNIIVNAYQSLEIEQPSKIFKYAETGFENGGQFKPHKTHRNGLSVDFMTPVIDEAGQSVHLPTHPLNKFGYDIEFDANDKYEEYAIDYVALAAHIVVLHREASAQGVGLWRVIFDPKLQPKLFETKYASYLKEHIQFSKKRSWVRHDEHYHVDFDIPCKELVR
;
A
#
# COMPACT_ATOMS: atom_id res chain seq x y z
N MET A 1 34.87 -4.24 -64.60
CA MET A 1 34.29 -5.22 -63.65
C MET A 1 34.85 -4.91 -62.27
N ASN A 2 34.17 -4.08 -61.47
CA ASN A 2 34.57 -3.79 -60.10
C ASN A 2 33.44 -4.26 -59.18
N PHE A 3 33.67 -5.37 -58.48
CA PHE A 3 32.75 -5.88 -57.45
C PHE A 3 33.05 -5.15 -56.13
N VAL A 4 32.13 -4.27 -55.71
CA VAL A 4 32.12 -3.71 -54.36
C VAL A 4 31.55 -4.77 -53.42
N LYS A 5 32.39 -5.31 -52.54
CA LYS A 5 31.97 -6.20 -51.44
C LYS A 5 31.38 -5.34 -50.32
N TYR A 6 30.06 -5.37 -50.17
CA TYR A 6 29.41 -4.85 -48.97
C TYR A 6 29.52 -5.88 -47.84
N LEU A 7 30.24 -5.52 -46.78
CA LEU A 7 30.29 -6.29 -45.53
C LEU A 7 29.08 -5.84 -44.68
N PRO A 8 28.16 -6.73 -44.28
CA PRO A 8 27.05 -6.33 -43.42
C PRO A 8 27.56 -6.14 -41.99
N LEU A 9 27.43 -4.92 -41.46
CA LEU A 9 27.68 -4.61 -40.07
C LEU A 9 26.48 -5.09 -39.24
N ALA A 10 26.61 -6.25 -38.60
CA ALA A 10 25.61 -6.76 -37.66
C ALA A 10 25.66 -5.92 -36.38
N LEU A 11 24.68 -5.04 -36.18
CA LEU A 11 24.53 -4.23 -34.97
C LEU A 11 23.83 -5.06 -33.89
N SER A 12 24.59 -5.70 -33.01
CA SER A 12 24.07 -6.40 -31.84
C SER A 12 23.62 -5.37 -30.80
N LEU A 13 22.31 -5.14 -30.69
CA LEU A 13 21.70 -4.38 -29.59
C LEU A 13 21.82 -5.22 -28.30
N LEU A 14 22.86 -4.95 -27.50
CA LEU A 14 22.88 -5.40 -26.11
C LEU A 14 21.82 -4.60 -25.35
N SER A 15 20.68 -5.24 -25.06
CA SER A 15 19.72 -4.72 -24.09
C SER A 15 20.36 -4.78 -22.71
N CYS A 16 20.91 -3.67 -22.23
CA CYS A 16 21.25 -3.51 -20.81
C CYS A 16 19.96 -3.61 -20.01
N VAL A 17 19.72 -4.76 -19.38
CA VAL A 17 18.68 -4.90 -18.36
C VAL A 17 19.14 -4.06 -17.17
N ALA A 18 18.67 -2.81 -17.08
CA ALA A 18 18.93 -1.97 -15.93
C ALA A 18 18.25 -2.63 -14.71
N SER A 19 19.04 -3.29 -13.86
CA SER A 19 18.56 -3.78 -12.58
C SER A 19 18.26 -2.57 -11.71
N ALA A 20 16.99 -2.37 -11.35
CA ALA A 20 16.62 -1.33 -10.41
C ALA A 20 17.31 -1.61 -9.08
N GLN A 21 18.05 -0.63 -8.57
CA GLN A 21 18.77 -0.77 -7.32
C GLN A 21 17.78 -1.02 -6.17
N GLU A 22 18.06 -2.00 -5.33
CA GLU A 22 17.26 -2.27 -4.15
C GLU A 22 17.29 -1.06 -3.20
N SER A 23 16.14 -0.75 -2.60
CA SER A 23 16.04 0.30 -1.60
C SER A 23 16.80 -0.08 -0.33
N ILE A 24 17.22 0.91 0.45
CA ILE A 24 17.77 0.70 1.78
C ILE A 24 17.01 1.59 2.75
N CYS A 25 16.33 0.99 3.72
CA CYS A 25 15.72 1.74 4.81
C CYS A 25 16.68 1.89 6.00
N TYR A 26 16.54 2.99 6.73
CA TYR A 26 17.31 3.30 7.93
C TYR A 26 16.38 3.69 9.08
N GLY A 27 16.74 3.28 10.29
CA GLY A 27 16.03 3.65 11.51
C GLY A 27 14.63 3.05 11.61
N THR A 28 13.69 3.84 12.14
CA THR A 28 12.31 3.39 12.43
C THR A 28 11.29 4.16 11.59
N THR A 29 10.04 3.68 11.58
CA THR A 29 8.94 4.34 10.86
C THR A 29 8.71 5.78 11.33
N SER A 30 9.01 6.11 12.60
CA SER A 30 8.92 7.46 13.17
C SER A 30 10.22 8.26 13.23
N ASN A 31 11.36 7.65 12.91
CA ASN A 31 12.65 8.31 12.81
C ASN A 31 13.56 7.54 11.85
N GLY A 32 13.46 7.86 10.58
CA GLY A 32 14.14 7.09 9.54
C GLY A 32 14.41 7.87 8.27
N LYS A 33 15.06 7.16 7.35
CA LYS A 33 15.46 7.60 6.01
C LYS A 33 15.25 6.43 5.05
N LEU A 34 15.05 6.74 3.78
CA LEU A 34 15.03 5.79 2.69
C LEU A 34 16.10 6.19 1.67
N GLU A 35 16.78 5.20 1.08
CA GLU A 35 17.62 5.38 -0.10
C GLU A 35 17.03 4.55 -1.23
N ASN A 36 17.10 5.10 -2.45
CA ASN A 36 16.52 4.51 -3.67
C ASN A 36 15.03 4.16 -3.48
N GLY A 37 14.27 5.04 -2.83
CA GLY A 37 12.82 4.86 -2.71
C GLY A 37 12.17 4.81 -4.08
N VAL A 38 11.13 3.99 -4.21
CA VAL A 38 10.42 3.81 -5.48
C VAL A 38 8.97 4.22 -5.35
N ASN A 39 8.43 4.84 -6.40
CA ASN A 39 7.00 5.12 -6.45
C ASN A 39 6.20 3.83 -6.56
N LEU A 40 5.12 3.76 -5.78
CA LEU A 40 4.06 2.80 -6.02
C LEU A 40 3.37 3.16 -7.36
N PRO A 41 3.00 2.16 -8.20
CA PRO A 41 2.30 2.44 -9.45
C PRO A 41 0.95 3.12 -9.17
N SER A 42 0.60 4.13 -9.97
CA SER A 42 -0.63 4.92 -9.78
C SER A 42 -1.92 4.13 -9.93
N SER A 43 -1.86 2.99 -10.63
CA SER A 43 -2.99 2.09 -10.82
C SER A 43 -2.55 0.69 -11.26
N GLY A 44 -3.45 -0.27 -11.08
CA GLY A 44 -3.44 -1.60 -11.68
C GLY A 44 -4.86 -1.99 -12.08
N LYS A 45 -5.12 -3.29 -12.33
CA LYS A 45 -6.44 -3.73 -12.78
C LYS A 45 -7.54 -3.58 -11.72
N ASN A 46 -7.19 -3.72 -10.44
CA ASN A 46 -8.13 -3.66 -9.32
C ASN A 46 -7.74 -2.63 -8.26
N TYR A 47 -6.80 -1.72 -8.54
CA TYR A 47 -6.43 -0.67 -7.59
C TYR A 47 -6.05 0.65 -8.24
N VAL A 48 -6.19 1.73 -7.48
CA VAL A 48 -5.78 3.09 -7.86
C VAL A 48 -5.11 3.81 -6.69
N GLU A 49 -4.39 4.89 -6.99
CA GLU A 49 -3.93 5.86 -6.00
C GLU A 49 -5.07 6.74 -5.47
N TYR A 50 -4.89 7.30 -4.28
CA TYR A 50 -5.87 8.23 -3.69
C TYR A 50 -5.86 9.65 -4.29
N SER A 51 -4.73 10.10 -4.82
CA SER A 51 -4.56 11.48 -5.30
C SER A 51 -3.35 11.65 -6.22
N THR A 52 -3.61 12.01 -7.48
CA THR A 52 -2.55 12.34 -8.45
C THR A 52 -1.74 13.55 -8.02
N VAL A 53 -2.36 14.54 -7.36
CA VAL A 53 -1.64 15.72 -6.83
C VAL A 53 -0.64 15.32 -5.77
N ALA A 54 -1.03 14.43 -4.84
CA ALA A 54 -0.13 13.98 -3.79
C ALA A 54 1.01 13.10 -4.32
N ARG A 55 0.72 12.28 -5.34
CA ARG A 55 1.75 11.54 -6.07
C ARG A 55 2.76 12.47 -6.72
N LEU A 56 2.30 13.51 -7.42
CA LEU A 56 3.18 14.52 -8.03
C LEU A 56 4.00 15.30 -6.97
N ALA A 57 3.44 15.48 -5.77
CA ALA A 57 4.16 16.02 -4.61
C ALA A 57 5.13 15.01 -3.95
N GLY A 58 5.29 13.81 -4.53
CA GLY A 58 6.24 12.79 -4.11
C GLY A 58 5.87 12.05 -2.83
N ARG A 59 4.58 11.92 -2.51
CA ARG A 59 4.09 11.31 -1.25
C ARG A 59 3.77 9.80 -1.34
N THR A 60 4.11 9.19 -2.47
CA THR A 60 3.76 7.81 -2.84
C THR A 60 4.99 6.89 -3.00
N TYR A 61 6.10 7.22 -2.32
CA TYR A 61 7.32 6.42 -2.34
C TYR A 61 7.40 5.44 -1.18
N VAL A 62 7.86 4.23 -1.49
CA VAL A 62 8.05 3.11 -0.56
C VAL A 62 9.38 2.42 -0.82
N HIS A 63 9.77 1.54 0.09
CA HIS A 63 10.84 0.58 -0.14
C HIS A 63 10.50 -0.35 -1.33
N SER A 64 11.49 -0.71 -2.15
CA SER A 64 11.31 -1.56 -3.34
C SER A 64 10.61 -2.88 -3.05
N GLN A 65 10.97 -3.54 -1.94
CA GLN A 65 10.31 -4.77 -1.50
C GLN A 65 8.86 -4.53 -1.06
N VAL A 66 8.53 -3.41 -0.40
CA VAL A 66 7.15 -3.04 -0.04
C VAL A 66 6.30 -2.86 -1.30
N LYS A 67 6.83 -2.16 -2.32
CA LYS A 67 6.18 -2.06 -3.63
C LYS A 67 5.87 -3.44 -4.21
N ASN A 68 6.83 -4.37 -4.18
CA ASN A 68 6.63 -5.71 -4.73
C ASN A 68 5.54 -6.47 -3.98
N ILE A 69 5.55 -6.43 -2.64
CA ILE A 69 4.52 -7.05 -1.80
C ILE A 69 3.12 -6.51 -2.16
N ILE A 70 2.97 -5.18 -2.25
CA ILE A 70 1.68 -4.55 -2.53
C ILE A 70 1.18 -4.89 -3.94
N VAL A 71 2.05 -4.78 -4.95
CA VAL A 71 1.66 -5.06 -6.33
C VAL A 71 1.29 -6.53 -6.51
N ASN A 72 2.06 -7.46 -5.92
CA ASN A 72 1.72 -8.87 -5.95
C ASN A 72 0.42 -9.15 -5.19
N ALA A 73 0.18 -8.46 -4.08
CA ALA A 73 -1.06 -8.64 -3.32
C ALA A 73 -2.28 -8.24 -4.14
N TYR A 74 -2.21 -7.12 -4.88
CA TYR A 74 -3.26 -6.75 -5.81
C TYR A 74 -3.46 -7.78 -6.93
N GLN A 75 -2.38 -8.32 -7.50
CA GLN A 75 -2.47 -9.40 -8.51
C GLN A 75 -3.12 -10.68 -7.95
N SER A 76 -2.78 -11.07 -6.73
CA SER A 76 -3.43 -12.20 -6.04
C SER A 76 -4.91 -11.94 -5.80
N LEU A 77 -5.29 -10.70 -5.45
CA LEU A 77 -6.68 -10.28 -5.26
C LEU A 77 -7.48 -10.19 -6.57
N GLU A 78 -6.85 -9.98 -7.72
CA GLU A 78 -7.55 -10.07 -9.02
C GLU A 78 -8.18 -11.46 -9.22
N ILE A 79 -7.56 -12.50 -8.64
CA ILE A 79 -8.02 -13.89 -8.74
C ILE A 79 -8.94 -14.23 -7.55
N GLU A 80 -8.54 -13.86 -6.33
CA GLU A 80 -9.25 -14.26 -5.11
C GLU A 80 -10.56 -13.45 -4.90
N GLN A 81 -10.58 -12.21 -5.36
CA GLN A 81 -11.65 -11.23 -5.15
C GLN A 81 -11.89 -10.41 -6.44
N PRO A 82 -12.27 -11.04 -7.57
CA PRO A 82 -12.26 -10.41 -8.90
C PRO A 82 -13.23 -9.24 -9.05
N SER A 83 -14.23 -9.12 -8.17
CA SER A 83 -15.20 -8.02 -8.16
C SER A 83 -14.84 -6.88 -7.19
N LYS A 84 -13.70 -6.97 -6.49
CA LYS A 84 -13.29 -5.99 -5.49
C LYS A 84 -12.24 -5.06 -6.07
N ILE A 85 -12.37 -3.78 -5.72
CA ILE A 85 -11.42 -2.73 -6.08
C ILE A 85 -10.86 -2.06 -4.84
N PHE A 86 -9.61 -1.61 -4.93
CA PHE A 86 -8.82 -1.13 -3.82
C PHE A 86 -8.23 0.25 -4.11
N LYS A 87 -7.85 0.96 -3.05
CA LYS A 87 -7.20 2.26 -3.18
C LYS A 87 -6.14 2.40 -2.10
N TYR A 88 -4.91 2.69 -2.50
CA TYR A 88 -3.86 3.04 -1.54
C TYR A 88 -3.79 4.56 -1.36
N ALA A 89 -3.32 4.97 -0.18
CA ALA A 89 -3.28 6.35 0.27
C ALA A 89 -1.84 6.84 0.46
N GLU A 90 -1.55 7.50 1.59
CA GLU A 90 -0.23 8.05 1.84
C GLU A 90 0.81 6.96 2.15
N THR A 91 2.04 7.25 1.73
CA THR A 91 3.22 6.42 2.01
C THR A 91 4.32 7.35 2.53
N GLY A 92 5.55 7.32 2.01
CA GLY A 92 6.60 8.28 2.33
C GLY A 92 7.10 9.10 1.14
N PHE A 93 8.18 9.84 1.40
CA PHE A 93 8.99 10.50 0.39
C PHE A 93 10.08 9.57 -0.15
N GLU A 94 10.59 9.88 -1.34
CA GLU A 94 11.67 9.13 -2.03
C GLU A 94 12.88 8.85 -1.12
N ASN A 95 13.26 9.86 -0.32
CA ASN A 95 14.38 9.77 0.61
C ASN A 95 13.93 9.52 2.08
N GLY A 96 12.66 9.21 2.30
CA GLY A 96 12.06 9.11 3.63
C GLY A 96 12.12 10.44 4.38
N GLY A 97 12.43 10.41 5.68
CA GLY A 97 12.57 11.62 6.49
C GLY A 97 11.23 12.11 7.05
N GLN A 98 11.18 13.36 7.52
CA GLN A 98 9.98 13.87 8.21
C GLN A 98 8.78 14.02 7.27
N PHE A 99 7.70 13.31 7.54
CA PHE A 99 6.52 13.25 6.67
C PHE A 99 5.29 13.90 7.31
N LYS A 100 5.22 15.23 7.35
CA LYS A 100 4.07 15.93 7.95
C LYS A 100 2.77 15.69 7.13
N PRO A 101 1.59 15.66 7.78
CA PRO A 101 1.36 15.78 9.24
C PRO A 101 1.60 14.49 10.03
N HIS A 102 1.90 13.38 9.35
CA HIS A 102 2.17 12.10 10.00
C HIS A 102 3.41 12.12 10.88
N LYS A 103 3.38 11.25 11.89
CA LYS A 103 4.53 10.99 12.77
C LYS A 103 5.38 9.82 12.27
N THR A 104 4.80 8.93 11.45
CA THR A 104 5.43 7.74 10.86
C THR A 104 5.78 7.99 9.38
N HIS A 105 5.84 6.94 8.54
CA HIS A 105 6.11 7.02 7.10
C HIS A 105 7.51 7.52 6.71
N ARG A 106 8.48 7.42 7.63
CA ARG A 106 9.79 8.06 7.44
C ARG A 106 10.87 7.19 6.81
N ASN A 107 10.66 5.87 6.70
CA ASN A 107 11.67 4.92 6.23
C ASN A 107 11.20 4.04 5.06
N GLY A 108 10.06 4.36 4.43
CA GLY A 108 9.52 3.62 3.29
C GLY A 108 8.79 2.33 3.63
N LEU A 109 8.54 2.04 4.91
CA LEU A 109 7.92 0.79 5.39
C LEU A 109 6.49 0.96 5.91
N SER A 110 5.89 2.12 5.73
CA SER A 110 4.53 2.40 6.17
C SER A 110 3.68 2.76 4.96
N VAL A 111 2.46 2.23 4.89
CA VAL A 111 1.49 2.54 3.84
C VAL A 111 0.10 2.63 4.43
N ASP A 112 -0.59 3.72 4.09
CA ASP A 112 -2.02 3.87 4.34
C ASP A 112 -2.80 3.32 3.15
N PHE A 113 -3.90 2.64 3.42
CA PHE A 113 -4.83 2.13 2.43
C PHE A 113 -6.23 2.62 2.77
N MET A 114 -6.97 3.10 1.78
CA MET A 114 -8.36 3.49 2.00
C MET A 114 -9.21 2.27 2.31
N THR A 115 -10.12 2.41 3.25
CA THR A 115 -11.09 1.38 3.60
C THR A 115 -11.92 1.01 2.37
N PRO A 116 -11.92 -0.27 1.93
CA PRO A 116 -12.78 -0.72 0.86
C PRO A 116 -14.25 -0.54 1.23
N VAL A 117 -15.06 -0.10 0.27
CA VAL A 117 -16.50 0.12 0.47
C VAL A 117 -17.33 -0.51 -0.64
N ILE A 118 -18.60 -0.70 -0.33
CA ILE A 118 -19.65 -1.04 -1.29
C ILE A 118 -20.70 0.08 -1.34
N ASP A 119 -21.34 0.22 -2.51
CA ASP A 119 -22.52 1.07 -2.69
C ASP A 119 -23.82 0.40 -2.19
N GLU A 120 -24.96 1.08 -2.33
CA GLU A 120 -26.28 0.54 -1.96
C GLU A 120 -26.67 -0.73 -2.73
N ALA A 121 -26.10 -0.95 -3.92
CA ALA A 121 -26.30 -2.15 -4.71
C ALA A 121 -25.35 -3.29 -4.32
N GLY A 122 -24.47 -3.07 -3.34
CA GLY A 122 -23.48 -4.04 -2.87
C GLY A 122 -22.26 -4.18 -3.80
N GLN A 123 -22.08 -3.26 -4.74
CA GLN A 123 -20.94 -3.25 -5.67
C GLN A 123 -19.73 -2.60 -5.01
N SER A 124 -18.55 -3.18 -5.22
CA SER A 124 -17.31 -2.59 -4.71
C SER A 124 -17.01 -1.31 -5.47
N VAL A 125 -16.87 -0.21 -4.73
CA VAL A 125 -16.57 1.11 -5.27
C VAL A 125 -15.39 1.73 -4.50
N HIS A 126 -14.76 2.74 -5.09
CA HIS A 126 -13.70 3.46 -4.41
C HIS A 126 -14.29 4.47 -3.44
N LEU A 127 -13.85 4.45 -2.17
CA LEU A 127 -14.13 5.52 -1.23
C LEU A 127 -13.72 6.87 -1.86
N PRO A 128 -14.57 7.91 -1.83
CA PRO A 128 -14.30 9.16 -2.52
C PRO A 128 -13.09 9.88 -1.91
N THR A 129 -12.16 10.32 -2.76
CA THR A 129 -10.96 11.04 -2.34
C THR A 129 -10.81 12.31 -3.17
N HIS A 130 -11.02 13.46 -2.55
CA HIS A 130 -10.91 14.77 -3.21
C HIS A 130 -10.44 15.86 -2.23
N PRO A 131 -9.98 17.03 -2.70
CA PRO A 131 -9.44 18.05 -1.79
C PRO A 131 -10.39 18.47 -0.65
N LEU A 132 -11.71 18.50 -0.89
CA LEU A 132 -12.71 18.91 0.13
C LEU A 132 -12.86 17.96 1.32
N ASN A 133 -12.50 16.67 1.18
CA ASN A 133 -12.53 15.69 2.27
C ASN A 133 -11.11 15.28 2.69
N LYS A 134 -10.15 16.19 2.48
CA LYS A 134 -8.71 15.94 2.66
C LYS A 134 -8.26 14.64 2.01
N PHE A 135 -8.72 14.37 0.79
CA PHE A 135 -8.44 13.15 0.04
C PHE A 135 -8.87 11.86 0.76
N GLY A 136 -9.98 11.90 1.50
CA GLY A 136 -10.56 10.76 2.22
C GLY A 136 -10.35 10.82 3.74
N TYR A 137 -9.32 11.53 4.22
CA TYR A 137 -8.95 11.57 5.64
C TYR A 137 -9.93 12.38 6.55
N ASP A 138 -10.91 13.08 5.97
CA ASP A 138 -11.99 13.73 6.74
C ASP A 138 -13.32 12.95 6.71
N ILE A 139 -13.32 11.73 6.16
CA ILE A 139 -14.48 10.84 6.21
C ILE A 139 -14.57 10.21 7.60
N GLU A 140 -15.79 10.10 8.15
CA GLU A 140 -16.05 9.33 9.36
C GLU A 140 -17.26 8.42 9.14
N PHE A 141 -17.08 7.12 9.36
CA PHE A 141 -18.19 6.17 9.34
C PHE A 141 -19.06 6.30 10.61
N ASP A 142 -20.37 6.13 10.45
CA ASP A 142 -21.36 6.18 11.51
C ASP A 142 -21.35 4.89 12.37
N ALA A 143 -22.27 4.80 13.34
CA ALA A 143 -22.37 3.64 14.22
C ALA A 143 -22.84 2.34 13.53
N ASN A 144 -23.27 2.43 12.27
CA ASN A 144 -23.67 1.32 11.43
C ASN A 144 -22.62 1.01 10.35
N ASP A 145 -21.40 1.57 10.49
CA ASP A 145 -20.29 1.43 9.56
C ASP A 145 -20.61 1.96 8.15
N LYS A 146 -21.40 3.06 8.09
CA LYS A 146 -21.80 3.74 6.85
C LYS A 146 -21.31 5.18 6.78
N TYR A 147 -21.05 5.63 5.56
CA TYR A 147 -20.79 7.04 5.23
C TYR A 147 -21.56 7.34 3.95
N GLU A 148 -22.55 8.24 4.01
CA GLU A 148 -23.46 8.52 2.89
C GLU A 148 -24.07 7.20 2.34
N GLU A 149 -23.98 6.93 1.04
CA GLU A 149 -24.41 5.69 0.39
C GLU A 149 -23.46 4.49 0.59
N TYR A 150 -22.29 4.71 1.18
CA TYR A 150 -21.22 3.71 1.28
C TYR A 150 -21.29 2.93 2.59
N ALA A 151 -21.03 1.62 2.51
CA ALA A 151 -20.81 0.76 3.67
C ALA A 151 -19.44 0.08 3.60
N ILE A 152 -18.81 -0.14 4.76
CA ILE A 152 -17.50 -0.81 4.81
C ILE A 152 -17.59 -2.24 4.28
N ASP A 153 -16.71 -2.58 3.33
CA ASP A 153 -16.53 -3.94 2.83
C ASP A 153 -15.48 -4.68 3.64
N TYR A 154 -15.91 -5.23 4.77
CA TYR A 154 -15.04 -6.00 5.67
C TYR A 154 -14.40 -7.21 5.02
N VAL A 155 -15.05 -7.84 4.02
CA VAL A 155 -14.49 -8.99 3.32
C VAL A 155 -13.31 -8.57 2.44
N ALA A 156 -13.46 -7.47 1.70
CA ALA A 156 -12.37 -6.93 0.89
C ALA A 156 -11.21 -6.42 1.76
N LEU A 157 -11.52 -5.71 2.87
CA LEU A 157 -10.50 -5.23 3.81
C LEU A 157 -9.70 -6.40 4.41
N ALA A 158 -10.41 -7.40 4.94
CA ALA A 158 -9.79 -8.60 5.51
C ALA A 158 -8.95 -9.37 4.48
N ALA A 159 -9.48 -9.56 3.27
CA ALA A 159 -8.75 -10.22 2.18
C ALA A 159 -7.44 -9.50 1.88
N HIS A 160 -7.46 -8.18 1.77
CA HIS A 160 -6.27 -7.42 1.44
C HIS A 160 -5.19 -7.53 2.52
N ILE A 161 -5.54 -7.42 3.81
CA ILE A 161 -4.58 -7.63 4.90
C ILE A 161 -3.97 -9.03 4.84
N VAL A 162 -4.79 -10.07 4.62
CA VAL A 162 -4.31 -11.45 4.52
C VAL A 162 -3.33 -11.61 3.37
N VAL A 163 -3.69 -11.11 2.18
CA VAL A 163 -2.84 -11.25 1.00
C VAL A 163 -1.55 -10.43 1.15
N LEU A 164 -1.60 -9.21 1.72
CA LEU A 164 -0.38 -8.46 2.06
C LEU A 164 0.56 -9.26 2.94
N HIS A 165 0.05 -9.92 3.99
CA HIS A 165 0.87 -10.76 4.85
C HIS A 165 1.42 -11.99 4.13
N ARG A 166 0.62 -12.65 3.28
CA ARG A 166 1.06 -13.82 2.49
C ARG A 166 2.19 -13.44 1.54
N GLU A 167 2.06 -12.33 0.84
CA GLU A 167 3.07 -11.83 -0.10
C GLU A 167 4.33 -11.32 0.61
N ALA A 168 4.18 -10.69 1.79
CA ALA A 168 5.30 -10.36 2.66
C ALA A 168 6.06 -11.62 3.10
N SER A 169 5.32 -12.62 3.59
CA SER A 169 5.87 -13.89 4.07
C SER A 169 6.59 -14.65 2.95
N ALA A 170 6.03 -14.65 1.74
CA ALA A 170 6.65 -15.24 0.55
C ALA A 170 7.98 -14.55 0.16
N GLN A 171 8.16 -13.30 0.57
CA GLN A 171 9.39 -12.53 0.40
C GLN A 171 10.27 -12.51 1.65
N GLY A 172 9.97 -13.36 2.64
CA GLY A 172 10.79 -13.56 3.83
C GLY A 172 10.66 -12.46 4.91
N VAL A 173 9.62 -11.64 4.85
CA VAL A 173 9.38 -10.53 5.80
C VAL A 173 7.97 -10.58 6.37
N GLY A 174 7.73 -9.87 7.47
CA GLY A 174 6.43 -9.83 8.14
C GLY A 174 5.68 -8.52 7.93
N LEU A 175 4.51 -8.43 8.55
CA LEU A 175 3.88 -7.15 8.88
C LEU A 175 4.13 -6.89 10.37
N TRP A 176 4.69 -5.74 10.72
CA TRP A 176 4.92 -5.39 12.12
C TRP A 176 3.60 -5.16 12.85
N ARG A 177 2.70 -4.39 12.21
CA ARG A 177 1.35 -4.16 12.71
C ARG A 177 0.41 -3.62 11.64
N VAL A 178 -0.88 -3.79 11.90
CA VAL A 178 -1.97 -3.10 11.20
C VAL A 178 -2.69 -2.18 12.16
N ILE A 179 -2.81 -0.90 11.82
CA ILE A 179 -3.59 0.08 12.58
C ILE A 179 -4.91 0.30 11.86
N PHE A 180 -5.99 -0.06 12.53
CA PHE A 180 -7.37 0.15 12.08
C PHE A 180 -8.22 0.39 13.32
N ASP A 181 -9.35 1.10 13.22
CA ASP A 181 -10.16 1.43 14.39
C ASP A 181 -10.48 0.17 15.23
N PRO A 182 -10.04 0.11 16.51
CA PRO A 182 -10.27 -1.06 17.36
C PRO A 182 -11.74 -1.48 17.52
N LYS A 183 -12.70 -0.56 17.32
CA LYS A 183 -14.13 -0.87 17.36
C LYS A 183 -14.60 -1.66 16.14
N LEU A 184 -13.94 -1.49 15.00
CA LEU A 184 -14.30 -2.12 13.73
C LEU A 184 -13.54 -3.44 13.51
N GLN A 185 -12.39 -3.63 14.16
CA GLN A 185 -11.63 -4.89 14.08
C GLN A 185 -12.43 -6.17 14.36
N PRO A 186 -13.39 -6.22 15.32
CA PRO A 186 -14.24 -7.40 15.50
C PRO A 186 -14.98 -7.84 14.24
N LYS A 187 -15.37 -6.90 13.37
CA LYS A 187 -16.05 -7.20 12.09
C LYS A 187 -15.15 -7.90 11.09
N LEU A 188 -13.84 -7.66 11.12
CA LEU A 188 -12.88 -8.43 10.33
C LEU A 188 -12.84 -9.90 10.76
N PHE A 189 -13.08 -10.16 12.04
CA PHE A 189 -13.13 -11.52 12.62
C PHE A 189 -14.47 -12.23 12.43
N GLU A 190 -15.47 -11.58 11.84
CA GLU A 190 -16.71 -12.20 11.37
C GLU A 190 -16.59 -12.73 9.93
N THR A 191 -15.51 -12.38 9.22
CA THR A 191 -15.27 -12.80 7.83
C THR A 191 -14.65 -14.19 7.73
N LYS A 192 -14.64 -14.76 6.51
CA LYS A 192 -13.94 -16.03 6.21
C LYS A 192 -12.43 -16.01 6.52
N TYR A 193 -11.83 -14.82 6.69
CA TYR A 193 -10.40 -14.64 6.96
C TYR A 193 -10.08 -14.61 8.45
N ALA A 194 -11.07 -14.71 9.33
CA ALA A 194 -10.93 -14.49 10.77
C ALA A 194 -9.80 -15.31 11.41
N SER A 195 -9.72 -16.62 11.11
CA SER A 195 -8.69 -17.49 11.69
C SER A 195 -7.29 -17.04 11.32
N TYR A 196 -7.06 -16.75 10.03
CA TYR A 196 -5.76 -16.27 9.54
C TYR A 196 -5.39 -14.92 10.18
N LEU A 197 -6.34 -13.98 10.23
CA LEU A 197 -6.09 -12.66 10.82
C LEU A 197 -5.70 -12.78 12.30
N LYS A 198 -6.39 -13.63 13.07
CA LYS A 198 -6.10 -13.82 14.50
C LYS A 198 -4.75 -14.49 14.74
N GLU A 199 -4.34 -15.37 13.84
CA GLU A 199 -3.09 -16.12 13.96
C GLU A 199 -1.87 -15.29 13.55
N HIS A 200 -1.99 -14.51 12.48
CA HIS A 200 -0.83 -13.90 11.82
C HIS A 200 -0.75 -12.38 11.92
N ILE A 201 -1.85 -11.69 12.26
CA ILE A 201 -1.89 -10.22 12.17
C ILE A 201 -1.95 -9.58 13.55
N GLN A 202 -0.97 -8.71 13.81
CA GLN A 202 -0.96 -7.85 14.99
C GLN A 202 -1.72 -6.55 14.72
N PHE A 203 -2.96 -6.46 15.20
CA PHE A 203 -3.73 -5.22 15.14
C PHE A 203 -3.40 -4.25 16.28
N SER A 204 -3.49 -2.95 16.03
CA SER A 204 -3.39 -1.92 17.06
C SER A 204 -4.57 -2.00 18.04
N LYS A 205 -4.29 -2.07 19.35
CA LYS A 205 -5.33 -2.13 20.39
C LYS A 205 -5.72 -0.77 20.96
N LYS A 206 -4.82 0.22 20.86
CA LYS A 206 -5.04 1.55 21.43
C LYS A 206 -5.78 2.42 20.43
N ARG A 207 -6.78 3.14 20.90
CA ARG A 207 -7.48 4.16 20.12
C ARG A 207 -6.50 5.27 19.76
N SER A 208 -6.41 5.61 18.47
CA SER A 208 -5.73 6.82 18.02
C SER A 208 -6.59 8.04 18.34
N TRP A 209 -5.96 9.21 18.50
CA TRP A 209 -6.67 10.47 18.73
C TRP A 209 -7.52 10.87 17.51
N VAL A 210 -7.05 10.54 16.31
CA VAL A 210 -7.81 10.60 15.05
C VAL A 210 -8.40 9.23 14.78
N ARG A 211 -9.68 9.15 14.37
CA ARG A 211 -10.29 7.88 13.92
C ARG A 211 -9.55 7.36 12.68
N HIS A 212 -9.54 6.05 12.50
CA HIS A 212 -8.91 5.38 11.36
C HIS A 212 -9.91 4.33 10.87
N ASP A 213 -11.10 4.81 10.49
CA ASP A 213 -12.15 3.98 9.91
C ASP A 213 -12.25 4.16 8.39
N GLU A 214 -11.84 5.34 7.91
CA GLU A 214 -11.67 5.71 6.51
C GLU A 214 -10.42 5.15 5.85
N HIS A 215 -9.42 4.76 6.65
CA HIS A 215 -8.22 4.09 6.18
C HIS A 215 -7.66 3.14 7.24
N TYR A 216 -6.77 2.24 6.81
CA TYR A 216 -5.93 1.44 7.70
C TYR A 216 -4.47 1.57 7.28
N HIS A 217 -3.61 1.55 8.29
CA HIS A 217 -2.17 1.70 8.15
C HIS A 217 -1.49 0.35 8.32
N VAL A 218 -0.55 0.02 7.46
CA VAL A 218 0.27 -1.19 7.57
C VAL A 218 1.73 -0.79 7.66
N ASP A 219 2.37 -1.25 8.73
CA ASP A 219 3.83 -1.19 8.87
C ASP A 219 4.42 -2.55 8.48
N PHE A 220 5.34 -2.57 7.50
CA PHE A 220 6.06 -3.77 7.06
C PHE A 220 7.31 -4.01 7.91
N ASP A 221 7.60 -5.27 8.22
CA ASP A 221 8.74 -5.67 9.07
C ASP A 221 9.95 -6.05 8.21
N ILE A 222 10.50 -5.06 7.51
CA ILE A 222 11.73 -5.20 6.71
C ILE A 222 12.92 -4.72 7.54
N PRO A 223 14.00 -5.52 7.67
CA PRO A 223 15.20 -5.11 8.41
C PRO A 223 15.83 -3.84 7.82
N CYS A 224 15.91 -2.79 8.64
CA CYS A 224 16.57 -1.54 8.29
C CYS A 224 17.97 -1.43 8.91
N LYS A 225 18.84 -0.65 8.26
CA LYS A 225 20.12 -0.26 8.84
C LYS A 225 19.93 0.74 9.98
N GLU A 226 20.92 0.84 10.84
CA GLU A 226 20.94 1.88 11.88
C GLU A 226 20.98 3.28 11.23
N LEU A 227 20.16 4.20 11.74
CA LEU A 227 20.20 5.60 11.32
C LEU A 227 21.38 6.30 12.03
N VAL A 228 22.53 6.31 11.37
CA VAL A 228 23.69 7.09 11.82
C VAL A 228 23.42 8.56 11.50
N ARG A 229 23.58 9.43 12.50
CA ARG A 229 23.37 10.87 12.42
C ARG A 229 24.48 11.58 11.68
#